data_AF-A0A969UEA9-F1
#
_entry.id   AF-A0A969UEA9-F1
#
_cell.length_a   1.000
_cell.length_b   1.000
_cell.length_c   1.000
_cell.angle_alpha   90.00
_cell.angle_beta   90.00
_cell.angle_gamma   90.00
#
_symmetry.space_group_name_H-M   'P 1'
#
loop_
_entity.id
_entity.type
_entity.pdbx_description
1 polymer ?
#
loop_
_entity_poly.entity_id
_entity_poly.type
_entity_poly.pdbx_seq_one_letter_code
_entity_poly.pdbx_strand_id
1 'polypeptide(L)'
;MQGAEDAEVGEHGEFSLCSFLFEQKNFIHTVRSVDILQDENQQQLDPLELQVVEFFVDGVRVLGLPRSIGEIYGLLFISQAPLSLDDLVQRLKISKGSASQGLRMLKGLGAVREVEIPLKDELITSQRWS
;
A
#
# COMPACT_ATOMS: atom_id res chain seq x y z
N MET A 1 20.22 1.57 58.12
CA MET A 1 19.13 0.57 58.07
C MET A 1 18.27 0.98 56.88
N GLN A 2 18.62 0.41 55.71
CA GLN A 2 17.75 -0.42 54.84
C GLN A 2 16.60 0.41 54.25
N GLY A 3 16.54 0.65 52.94
CA GLY A 3 16.54 -0.35 51.85
C GLY A 3 15.12 -0.30 51.26
N ALA A 4 14.92 0.36 50.11
CA ALA A 4 14.85 -0.26 48.79
C ALA A 4 13.59 -1.09 48.63
N GLU A 5 12.59 -0.60 47.88
CA GLU A 5 11.66 -1.40 47.07
C GLU A 5 11.18 -0.53 45.89
N ASP A 6 11.90 -0.69 44.79
CA ASP A 6 11.50 -0.30 43.45
C ASP A 6 10.18 -1.00 43.05
N ALA A 7 9.32 -0.27 42.35
CA ALA A 7 8.25 -0.89 41.57
C ALA A 7 8.20 -0.23 40.19
N GLU A 8 9.18 -0.61 39.37
CA GLU A 8 8.95 -0.75 37.94
C GLU A 8 7.75 -1.67 37.74
N VAL A 9 6.67 -1.11 37.21
CA VAL A 9 5.57 -1.86 36.59
C VAL A 9 5.52 -1.28 35.19
N GLY A 10 6.14 -1.89 34.18
CA GLY A 10 6.06 -3.29 33.81
C GLY A 10 5.50 -3.24 32.38
N GLU A 11 6.40 -3.31 31.40
CA GLU A 11 6.07 -3.33 29.98
C GLU A 11 5.19 -4.54 29.67
N HIS A 12 3.89 -4.33 29.68
CA HIS A 12 2.95 -5.28 29.10
C HIS A 12 2.78 -4.93 27.64
N GLY A 13 3.45 -5.72 26.79
CA GLY A 13 3.40 -5.61 25.34
C GLY A 13 1.96 -5.57 24.82
N GLU A 14 1.54 -4.37 24.42
CA GLU A 14 0.56 -4.21 23.36
C GLU A 14 1.21 -4.74 22.08
N PHE A 15 1.07 -6.04 21.84
CA PHE A 15 1.14 -6.56 20.49
C PHE A 15 -0.01 -5.93 19.71
N SER A 16 0.21 -4.73 19.19
CA SER A 16 -0.72 -4.03 18.33
C SER A 16 -1.04 -4.94 17.15
N LEU A 17 -2.31 -5.21 16.90
CA LEU A 17 -2.77 -5.85 15.65
C LEU A 17 -2.25 -5.12 14.40
N CYS A 18 -1.85 -3.84 14.57
CA CYS A 18 -1.16 -3.03 13.57
C CYS A 18 0.25 -3.57 13.23
N SER A 19 0.99 -4.18 14.18
CA SER A 19 2.20 -4.93 13.85
C SER A 19 1.88 -6.26 13.17
N PHE A 20 0.81 -6.97 13.57
CA PHE A 20 0.51 -8.30 13.05
C PHE A 20 0.05 -8.31 11.58
N LEU A 21 -0.69 -7.29 11.15
CA LEU A 21 -1.03 -7.10 9.73
C LEU A 21 0.16 -6.59 8.89
N PHE A 22 1.23 -6.15 9.55
CA PHE A 22 2.42 -5.57 8.95
C PHE A 22 3.64 -6.52 8.97
N GLU A 23 3.62 -7.55 9.83
CA GLU A 23 4.58 -8.65 9.92
C GLU A 23 4.56 -9.57 8.69
N GLN A 24 3.68 -9.33 7.71
CA GLN A 24 3.77 -9.94 6.37
C GLN A 24 4.90 -9.34 5.52
N LYS A 25 5.80 -8.57 6.13
CA LYS A 25 6.97 -7.90 5.52
C LYS A 25 8.09 -8.82 5.02
N ASN A 26 7.78 -10.05 4.61
CA ASN A 26 8.66 -10.89 3.78
C ASN A 26 7.91 -11.69 2.69
N PHE A 27 6.60 -11.49 2.49
CA PHE A 27 5.84 -12.19 1.46
C PHE A 27 5.70 -11.38 0.16
N ILE A 28 6.84 -10.94 -0.41
CA ILE A 28 6.93 -10.71 -1.85
C ILE A 28 7.97 -11.69 -2.38
N HIS A 29 7.67 -12.98 -2.29
CA HIS A 29 8.39 -13.99 -3.05
C HIS A 29 7.37 -14.79 -3.85
N THR A 30 7.36 -14.51 -5.15
CA THR A 30 6.84 -15.38 -6.23
C THR A 30 5.38 -15.83 -6.07
N VAL A 31 4.46 -15.06 -6.65
CA VAL A 31 3.30 -15.67 -7.32
C VAL A 31 3.69 -15.86 -8.78
N ARG A 32 3.88 -17.14 -9.18
CA ARG A 32 4.06 -17.53 -10.58
C ARG A 32 2.75 -17.31 -11.33
N SER A 33 2.87 -16.65 -12.47
CA SER A 33 2.03 -16.75 -13.67
C SER A 33 0.53 -16.90 -13.43
N VAL A 34 -0.17 -15.78 -13.41
CA VAL A 34 -1.55 -15.73 -13.91
C VAL A 34 -1.47 -15.01 -15.24
N ASP A 35 -1.65 -15.76 -16.33
CA ASP A 35 -1.80 -15.18 -17.66
C ASP A 35 -3.12 -14.39 -17.68
N ILE A 36 -3.05 -13.08 -17.44
CA ILE A 36 -4.21 -12.19 -17.55
C ILE A 36 -4.10 -11.45 -18.87
N LEU A 37 -5.01 -11.80 -19.77
CA LEU A 37 -5.31 -11.11 -21.01
C LEU A 37 -5.61 -9.65 -20.65
N GLN A 38 -4.69 -8.75 -20.97
CA GLN A 38 -4.87 -7.31 -20.83
C GLN A 38 -5.90 -6.85 -21.87
N ASP A 39 -7.13 -6.62 -21.43
CA ASP A 39 -8.13 -5.86 -22.18
C ASP A 39 -7.96 -4.36 -21.88
N GLU A 40 -7.88 -3.56 -22.92
CA GLU A 40 -7.43 -2.16 -22.93
C GLU A 40 -8.49 -1.17 -22.43
N ASN A 41 -9.05 -1.39 -21.24
CA ASN A 41 -9.95 -0.42 -20.61
C ASN A 41 -9.55 -0.12 -19.16
N GLN A 42 -8.38 0.52 -19.00
CA GLN A 42 -7.72 0.82 -17.71
C GLN A 42 -8.43 1.86 -16.81
N GLN A 43 -9.74 2.07 -16.97
CA GLN A 43 -10.50 3.09 -16.24
C GLN A 43 -11.37 2.52 -15.10
N GLN A 44 -11.43 1.19 -14.96
CA GLN A 44 -12.27 0.49 -14.00
C GLN A 44 -11.49 -0.66 -13.34
N LEU A 45 -11.74 -0.91 -12.05
CA LEU A 45 -11.15 -2.02 -11.31
C LEU A 45 -11.65 -3.35 -11.91
N ASP A 46 -10.72 -4.25 -12.23
CA ASP A 46 -11.04 -5.63 -12.61
C ASP A 46 -11.72 -6.34 -11.42
N PRO A 47 -12.72 -7.23 -11.63
CA PRO A 47 -13.31 -8.08 -10.60
C PRO A 47 -12.35 -8.67 -9.56
N LEU A 48 -11.13 -9.06 -9.96
CA LEU A 48 -10.12 -9.56 -9.01
C LEU A 48 -9.57 -8.43 -8.12
N GLU A 49 -9.20 -7.31 -8.73
CA GLU A 49 -8.73 -6.13 -8.00
C GLU A 49 -9.76 -5.63 -7.01
N LEU A 50 -11.04 -5.65 -7.40
CA LEU A 50 -12.15 -5.26 -6.52
C LEU A 50 -12.26 -6.19 -5.30
N GLN A 51 -12.13 -7.51 -5.50
CA GLN A 51 -12.17 -8.47 -4.38
C GLN A 51 -11.01 -8.26 -3.41
N VAL A 52 -9.81 -8.00 -3.94
CA VAL A 52 -8.64 -7.70 -3.11
C VAL A 52 -8.83 -6.39 -2.36
N VAL A 53 -9.33 -5.34 -3.03
CA VAL A 53 -9.67 -4.06 -2.41
C VAL A 53 -10.67 -4.25 -1.27
N GLU A 54 -11.78 -4.95 -1.49
CA GLU A 54 -12.80 -5.18 -0.47
C GLU A 54 -12.26 -6.00 0.71
N PHE A 55 -11.40 -7.00 0.47
CA PHE A 55 -10.70 -7.71 1.54
C PHE A 55 -9.91 -6.77 2.46
N PHE A 56 -9.16 -5.83 1.89
CA PHE A 56 -8.42 -4.85 2.68
C PHE A 56 -9.34 -3.81 3.33
N VAL A 57 -10.44 -3.42 2.69
CA VAL A 57 -11.46 -2.55 3.30
C VAL A 57 -12.03 -3.19 4.57
N ASP A 58 -12.41 -4.45 4.52
CA ASP A 58 -12.92 -5.15 5.69
C ASP A 58 -11.85 -5.29 6.78
N GLY A 59 -10.61 -5.61 6.39
CA GLY A 59 -9.48 -5.67 7.31
C GLY A 59 -9.22 -4.36 8.06
N VAL A 60 -9.15 -3.23 7.34
CA VAL A 60 -8.89 -1.92 7.97
C VAL A 60 -10.06 -1.45 8.83
N ARG A 61 -11.31 -1.84 8.51
CA ARG A 61 -12.48 -1.52 9.33
C ARG A 61 -12.43 -2.19 10.71
N VAL A 62 -11.92 -3.41 10.80
CA VAL A 62 -11.69 -4.10 12.08
C VAL A 62 -10.71 -3.34 12.95
N LEU A 63 -9.75 -2.63 12.34
CA LEU A 63 -8.78 -1.79 13.03
C LEU A 63 -9.29 -0.37 13.34
N GLY A 64 -10.55 -0.06 13.03
CA GLY A 64 -11.10 1.29 13.20
C GLY A 64 -10.58 2.33 12.21
N LEU A 65 -9.96 1.90 11.11
CA LEU A 65 -9.40 2.79 10.09
C LEU A 65 -10.45 3.13 9.01
N PRO A 66 -10.31 4.28 8.33
CA PRO A 66 -11.22 4.67 7.25
C PRO A 66 -11.20 3.70 6.06
N ARG A 67 -12.35 3.49 5.41
CA ARG A 67 -12.49 2.68 4.18
C ARG A 67 -11.47 3.06 3.11
N SER A 68 -11.24 4.35 2.91
CA SER A 68 -10.29 4.86 1.91
C SER A 68 -8.87 4.34 2.10
N ILE A 69 -8.46 3.99 3.34
CA ILE A 69 -7.14 3.40 3.59
C ILE A 69 -7.06 2.00 3.00
N GLY A 70 -8.11 1.19 3.18
CA GLY A 70 -8.20 -0.16 2.62
C GLY A 70 -8.31 -0.13 1.09
N GLU A 71 -9.06 0.82 0.54
CA GLU A 71 -9.17 1.02 -0.91
C GLU A 71 -7.80 1.35 -1.54
N ILE A 72 -7.08 2.31 -0.97
CA ILE A 72 -5.75 2.72 -1.48
C ILE A 72 -4.76 1.57 -1.33
N TYR A 73 -4.71 0.93 -0.16
CA TYR A 73 -3.74 -0.13 0.09
C TYR A 73 -4.00 -1.37 -0.74
N GLY A 74 -5.27 -1.81 -0.84
CA GLY A 74 -5.63 -2.97 -1.63
C GLY A 74 -5.35 -2.78 -3.11
N LEU A 75 -5.58 -1.59 -3.64
CA LEU A 75 -5.25 -1.28 -5.03
C LEU A 75 -3.73 -1.28 -5.28
N LEU A 76 -2.95 -0.67 -4.37
CA LEU A 76 -1.49 -0.69 -4.45
C LEU A 76 -0.92 -2.10 -4.29
N PHE A 77 -1.56 -2.95 -3.48
CA PHE A 77 -1.12 -4.32 -3.23
C PHE A 77 -1.23 -5.20 -4.48
N ILE A 78 -2.33 -5.09 -5.24
CA ILE A 78 -2.56 -5.92 -6.44
C ILE A 78 -1.93 -5.32 -7.70
N SER A 79 -1.58 -4.03 -7.69
CA SER A 79 -1.01 -3.36 -8.86
C SER A 79 0.43 -3.80 -9.14
N GLN A 80 0.68 -4.23 -10.37
CA GLN A 80 2.00 -4.69 -10.83
C GLN A 80 3.01 -3.56 -11.04
N ALA A 81 2.52 -2.33 -11.20
CA ALA A 81 3.32 -1.13 -11.42
C ALA A 81 3.03 -0.09 -10.32
N PRO A 82 4.02 0.77 -9.98
CA PRO A 82 3.77 1.89 -9.09
C PRO A 82 2.66 2.79 -9.66
N LEU A 83 1.74 3.20 -8.78
CA LEU A 83 0.63 4.10 -9.15
C LEU A 83 0.90 5.52 -8.66
N SER A 84 0.51 6.49 -9.47
CA SER A 84 0.49 7.90 -9.08
C SER A 84 -0.74 8.21 -8.21
N LEU A 85 -0.72 9.37 -7.55
CA LEU A 85 -1.87 9.89 -6.82
C LEU A 85 -3.10 10.05 -7.73
N ASP A 86 -2.89 10.48 -8.97
CA ASP A 86 -3.98 10.72 -9.91
C ASP A 86 -4.58 9.40 -10.41
N ASP A 87 -3.77 8.34 -10.58
CA ASP A 87 -4.26 6.98 -10.88
C ASP A 87 -5.18 6.45 -9.77
N LEU A 88 -4.80 6.65 -8.51
CA LEU A 88 -5.62 6.24 -7.36
C LEU A 88 -6.96 7.00 -7.34
N VAL A 89 -6.94 8.31 -7.58
CA VAL A 89 -8.15 9.15 -7.67
C VAL A 89 -9.06 8.65 -8.80
N GLN A 90 -8.49 8.36 -9.97
CA GLN A 90 -9.25 7.92 -11.13
C GLN A 90 -9.83 6.51 -10.98
N ARG A 91 -9.06 5.57 -10.42
CA ARG A 91 -9.46 4.16 -10.29
C ARG A 91 -10.40 3.93 -9.11
N LEU A 92 -10.17 4.59 -7.97
CA LEU A 92 -11.00 4.44 -6.77
C LEU A 92 -12.17 5.42 -6.71
N LYS A 93 -12.22 6.42 -7.61
CA LYS A 93 -13.23 7.49 -7.62
C LYS A 93 -13.33 8.25 -6.29
N ILE A 94 -12.21 8.39 -5.59
CA ILE A 94 -12.10 9.16 -4.34
C ILE A 94 -11.54 10.55 -4.61
N SER A 95 -11.72 11.48 -3.67
CA SER A 95 -11.14 12.82 -3.79
C SER A 95 -9.61 12.80 -3.70
N LYS A 96 -8.94 13.75 -4.36
CA LYS A 96 -7.48 13.95 -4.22
C LYS A 96 -7.05 14.19 -2.78
N GLY A 97 -7.87 14.87 -1.98
CA GLY A 97 -7.63 15.09 -0.56
C GLY A 97 -7.65 13.78 0.25
N SER A 98 -8.64 12.92 0.01
CA SER A 98 -8.76 11.60 0.63
C SER A 98 -7.59 10.70 0.23
N ALA A 99 -7.24 10.66 -1.06
CA ALA A 99 -6.12 9.89 -1.58
C ALA A 99 -4.78 10.34 -0.96
N SER A 100 -4.53 11.66 -0.91
CA SER A 100 -3.31 12.23 -0.34
C SER A 100 -3.18 11.94 1.16
N GLN A 101 -4.25 12.14 1.93
CA GLN A 101 -4.26 11.84 3.37
C GLN A 101 -4.06 10.35 3.64
N GLY A 102 -4.71 9.49 2.86
CA GLY A 102 -4.57 8.05 2.98
C GLY A 102 -3.16 7.57 2.68
N LEU A 103 -2.53 8.09 1.61
CA LEU A 103 -1.13 7.81 1.30
C LEU A 103 -0.20 8.30 2.40
N ARG A 104 -0.42 9.50 2.97
CA ARG A 104 0.39 10.02 4.08
C ARG A 104 0.31 9.12 5.31
N MET A 105 -0.88 8.64 5.63
CA MET A 105 -1.09 7.71 6.74
C MET A 105 -0.39 6.36 6.47
N LEU A 106 -0.60 5.77 5.30
CA LEU A 106 0.03 4.51 4.91
C LEU A 106 1.57 4.61 4.88
N LYS A 107 2.13 5.76 4.48
CA LYS A 107 3.57 6.05 4.58
C LYS A 107 4.02 6.10 6.05
N GLY A 108 3.26 6.77 6.92
CA GLY A 108 3.55 6.83 8.36
C GLY A 108 3.51 5.47 9.05
N LEU A 109 2.61 4.58 8.59
CA LEU A 109 2.55 3.18 9.01
C LEU A 109 3.65 2.31 8.35
N GLY A 110 4.36 2.83 7.35
CA GLY A 110 5.37 2.11 6.58
C GLY A 110 4.82 1.07 5.59
N ALA A 111 3.51 1.13 5.30
CA ALA A 111 2.78 0.19 4.44
C ALA A 111 3.00 0.46 2.96
N VAL A 112 3.38 1.69 2.60
CA VAL A 112 3.70 2.09 1.23
C VAL A 112 5.00 2.87 1.21
N ARG A 113 5.67 2.84 0.07
CA ARG A 113 6.86 3.66 -0.21
C ARG A 113 6.67 4.37 -1.53
N GLU A 114 7.22 5.56 -1.61
CA GLU A 114 7.29 6.33 -2.85
C GLU A 114 8.52 5.88 -3.63
N VAL A 115 8.36 5.74 -4.95
CA VAL A 115 9.44 5.36 -5.86
C VAL A 115 9.52 6.39 -6.96
N GLU A 116 10.72 6.88 -7.23
CA GLU A 116 10.98 7.74 -8.38
C GLU A 116 11.16 6.84 -9.61
N ILE A 117 10.31 7.07 -10.62
CA ILE A 117 10.41 6.35 -11.89
C ILE A 117 11.29 7.21 -12.80
N PRO A 118 12.51 6.78 -13.16
CA PRO A 118 13.31 7.53 -14.11
C PRO A 118 12.55 7.54 -15.45
N LEU A 119 12.30 8.74 -15.98
CA LEU A 119 11.81 8.90 -17.34
C LEU A 119 12.83 8.22 -18.26
N LYS A 120 12.42 7.16 -18.96
CA LYS A 120 13.28 6.45 -19.92
C LYS A 120 13.64 7.39 -21.07
N ASP A 121 14.74 8.11 -20.92
CA ASP A 121 15.38 8.90 -21.98
C ASP A 121 16.40 8.04 -22.76
N GLU A 122 16.10 6.76 -22.95
CA GLU A 122 17.02 5.78 -23.56
C GLU A 122 16.98 5.73 -25.09
N LEU A 123 16.31 6.66 -25.78
CA LEU A 123 16.26 6.64 -27.26
C LEU A 123 16.81 7.88 -27.98
N ILE A 124 17.32 8.92 -27.29
CA ILE A 124 17.80 10.13 -27.97
C ILE A 124 19.34 10.26 -28.03
N THR A 125 20.11 9.60 -27.15
CA THR A 125 21.58 9.79 -27.14
C THR A 125 22.35 8.97 -28.19
N SER A 126 21.78 7.88 -28.73
CA SER A 126 22.53 6.94 -29.58
C SER A 126 22.39 7.12 -31.09
N GLN A 127 21.62 8.11 -31.57
CA GLN A 127 21.37 8.33 -33.02
C GLN A 127 21.77 9.73 -33.52
N ARG A 128 22.48 10.54 -32.71
CA ARG A 128 22.87 11.91 -33.09
C ARG A 128 24.29 12.05 -33.67
N TRP A 129 25.05 10.96 -33.71
CA TRP A 129 26.39 10.95 -34.31
C TRP A 129 26.58 9.68 -35.14
N SER A 130 26.01 9.66 -36.33
CA SER A 130 26.38 8.75 -37.43
C SER A 130 26.15 9.45 -38.76
#